data_AF-B5VMX0-F1
#
_entry.id   AF-B5VMX0-F1
#
_cell.length_a   1.000
_cell.length_b   1.000
_cell.length_c   1.000
_cell.angle_alpha   90.00
_cell.angle_beta   90.00
_cell.angle_gamma   90.00
#
_symmetry.space_group_name_H-M   'P 1'
#
loop_
_entity.id
_entity.type
_entity.pdbx_description
1 polymer ?
#
loop_
_entity_poly.entity_id
_entity_poly.type
_entity_poly.pdbx_seq_one_letter_code
_entity_poly.pdbx_strand_id
1 'polypeptide(L)'
;MDEYDDDDATELDKIISYDFIKISMNYTVPISQTYQIRTKDMDLFSSIISKSNLDKRPHELPNTNFKINNVLPQTDIENEAPRLGFVGANTSNIPDPTLPPTEMMTRFLHPNWYALPTTVWLKYGNYNSWAPSFNENGTVVDSTTRGLIWLERIGYMDLYEKNEKKVKQEELLNTNEEGINRKQNDENNKNVDGKGNGVQDDGG
;
A
#
# COMPACT_ATOMS: atom_id res chain seq x y z
N MET A 1 -3.48 -53.88 46.62
CA MET A 1 -3.71 -52.43 46.44
C MET A 1 -4.25 -52.36 45.04
N ASP A 2 -5.57 -52.33 44.95
CA ASP A 2 -6.28 -52.48 43.69
C ASP A 2 -6.25 -51.13 42.99
N GLU A 3 -5.39 -51.04 41.96
CA GLU A 3 -5.36 -49.99 40.97
C GLU A 3 -6.64 -50.18 40.14
N TYR A 4 -7.72 -49.53 40.56
CA TYR A 4 -8.94 -49.47 39.76
C TYR A 4 -8.58 -48.68 38.49
N ASP A 5 -8.74 -49.32 37.33
CA ASP A 5 -8.81 -48.64 36.05
C ASP A 5 -9.98 -47.64 36.12
N ASP A 6 -9.68 -46.39 36.48
CA ASP A 6 -10.66 -45.29 36.64
C ASP A 6 -11.50 -45.04 35.37
N ASP A 7 -11.06 -45.61 34.24
CA ASP A 7 -11.64 -45.47 32.91
C ASP A 7 -12.84 -46.43 32.63
N ASP A 8 -13.05 -47.48 33.42
CA ASP A 8 -14.10 -48.49 33.12
C ASP A 8 -15.51 -48.14 33.63
N ALA A 9 -15.66 -47.03 34.35
CA ALA A 9 -16.90 -46.69 35.05
C ALA A 9 -18.04 -46.21 34.12
N THR A 10 -17.72 -45.62 32.96
CA THR A 10 -18.71 -44.92 32.12
C THR A 10 -18.85 -45.58 30.75
N GLU A 11 -20.09 -45.75 30.26
CA GLU A 11 -20.35 -46.29 28.93
C GLU A 11 -19.71 -45.47 27.79
N LEU A 12 -19.66 -44.14 27.94
CA LEU A 12 -19.00 -43.24 27.00
C LEU A 12 -17.50 -43.50 26.91
N ASP A 13 -16.84 -43.71 28.06
CA ASP A 13 -15.39 -43.94 28.08
C ASP A 13 -15.05 -45.29 27.44
N LYS A 14 -15.91 -46.31 27.57
CA LYS A 14 -15.76 -47.60 26.88
C LYS A 14 -15.77 -47.47 25.37
N ILE A 15 -16.62 -46.61 24.82
CA ILE A 15 -16.66 -46.37 23.36
C ILE A 15 -15.43 -45.59 22.92
N ILE A 16 -15.06 -44.53 23.65
CA ILE A 16 -13.91 -43.68 23.30
C ILE A 16 -12.60 -44.48 23.39
N SER A 17 -12.42 -45.29 24.43
CA SER A 17 -11.23 -46.13 24.60
C SER A 17 -11.16 -47.28 23.60
N TYR A 18 -12.30 -47.74 23.08
CA TYR A 18 -12.35 -48.71 21.98
C TYR A 18 -11.95 -48.08 20.64
N ASP A 19 -12.46 -46.88 20.34
CA ASP A 19 -12.27 -46.23 19.04
C ASP A 19 -10.97 -45.39 18.94
N PHE A 20 -10.47 -44.86 20.06
CA PHE A 20 -9.38 -43.87 20.08
C PHE A 20 -8.30 -44.21 21.11
N ILE A 21 -7.06 -43.78 20.81
CA ILE A 21 -5.95 -43.81 21.78
C ILE A 21 -5.98 -42.51 22.58
N LYS A 22 -6.18 -42.60 23.91
CA LYS A 22 -6.21 -41.45 24.81
C LYS A 22 -4.79 -40.96 25.13
N ILE A 23 -4.48 -39.72 24.77
CA ILE A 23 -3.29 -38.99 25.25
C ILE A 23 -3.77 -38.02 26.32
N SER A 24 -3.50 -38.33 27.59
CA SER A 24 -4.10 -37.63 28.74
C SER A 24 -3.14 -36.63 29.40
N MET A 25 -3.74 -35.62 30.02
CA MET A 25 -3.09 -34.66 30.91
C MET A 25 -4.01 -34.42 32.10
N ASN A 26 -3.49 -34.50 33.32
CA ASN A 26 -4.25 -34.26 34.55
C ASN A 26 -3.64 -33.08 35.32
N TYR A 27 -4.51 -32.21 35.85
CA TYR A 27 -4.15 -31.09 36.69
C TYR A 27 -5.28 -30.79 37.68
N THR A 28 -4.95 -30.19 38.83
CA THR A 28 -5.95 -29.84 39.86
C THR A 28 -6.06 -28.33 40.00
N VAL A 29 -7.30 -27.82 40.02
CA VAL A 29 -7.59 -26.39 40.19
C VAL A 29 -8.64 -26.23 41.30
N PRO A 30 -8.45 -25.29 42.25
CA PRO A 30 -9.45 -25.02 43.27
C PRO A 30 -10.71 -24.39 42.65
N ILE A 31 -11.88 -24.87 43.09
CA ILE A 31 -13.18 -24.31 42.69
C ILE A 31 -13.46 -23.01 43.44
N SER A 32 -14.28 -22.14 42.82
CA SER A 32 -14.74 -20.89 43.43
C SER A 32 -16.18 -20.99 43.90
N GLN A 33 -16.61 -20.06 44.75
CA GLN A 33 -17.96 -20.06 45.30
C GLN A 33 -18.69 -18.74 45.01
N THR A 34 -20.01 -18.84 44.87
CA THR A 34 -20.93 -17.71 44.68
C THR A 34 -22.18 -17.93 45.53
N TYR A 35 -22.85 -16.84 45.90
CA TYR A 35 -24.17 -16.92 46.51
C TYR A 35 -25.26 -17.05 45.45
N GLN A 36 -26.22 -17.92 45.71
CA GLN A 36 -27.43 -18.09 44.91
C GLN A 36 -28.64 -17.74 45.76
N ILE A 37 -29.56 -16.99 45.17
CA ILE A 37 -30.85 -16.65 45.77
C ILE A 37 -31.98 -16.93 44.78
N ARG A 38 -33.09 -17.47 45.29
CA ARG A 38 -34.33 -17.60 44.54
C ARG A 38 -35.25 -16.45 44.91
N THR A 39 -35.54 -15.59 43.96
CA THR A 39 -36.60 -14.57 44.10
C THR A 39 -37.94 -15.15 43.66
N LYS A 40 -39.01 -14.35 43.74
CA LYS A 40 -40.34 -14.77 43.27
C LYS A 40 -40.32 -15.17 41.79
N ASP A 41 -39.57 -14.43 40.97
CA ASP A 41 -39.65 -14.54 39.51
C ASP A 41 -38.42 -15.22 38.89
N MET A 42 -37.24 -15.14 39.51
CA MET A 42 -36.00 -15.72 38.95
C MET A 42 -34.97 -16.14 40.00
N ASP A 43 -34.03 -16.99 39.57
CA ASP A 43 -32.80 -17.28 40.30
C ASP A 43 -31.73 -16.24 39.96
N LEU A 44 -31.08 -15.72 40.98
CA LEU A 44 -30.00 -14.75 40.87
C LEU A 44 -28.72 -15.33 41.44
N PHE A 45 -27.60 -14.96 40.82
CA PHE A 45 -26.26 -15.32 41.24
C PHE A 45 -25.45 -14.08 41.61
N SER A 46 -24.64 -14.21 42.64
CA SER A 46 -23.66 -13.21 43.06
C SER A 46 -22.40 -13.28 42.20
N SER A 47 -21.55 -12.25 42.30
CA SER A 47 -20.15 -12.37 41.88
C SER A 47 -19.42 -13.48 42.65
N ILE A 48 -18.27 -13.88 42.12
CA ILE A 48 -17.35 -14.81 42.80
C ILE A 48 -16.91 -14.21 44.13
N ILE A 49 -16.98 -15.01 45.19
CA ILE A 49 -16.53 -14.63 46.53
C ILE A 49 -15.01 -14.62 46.53
N SER A 50 -14.38 -13.48 46.85
CA SER A 50 -12.91 -13.32 46.92
C SER A 50 -12.28 -13.95 48.17
N LYS A 51 -12.88 -15.02 48.72
CA LYS A 51 -12.32 -15.75 49.87
C LYS A 51 -11.14 -16.58 49.40
N SER A 52 -10.01 -16.46 50.09
CA SER A 52 -8.80 -17.21 49.76
C SER A 52 -8.94 -18.70 50.09
N ASN A 53 -8.29 -19.57 49.31
CA ASN A 53 -8.20 -21.01 49.56
C ASN A 53 -7.46 -21.36 50.87
N LEU A 54 -6.69 -20.40 51.40
CA LEU A 54 -6.00 -20.53 52.69
C LEU A 54 -6.90 -20.16 53.88
N ASP A 55 -8.07 -19.57 53.63
CA ASP A 55 -9.00 -19.17 54.69
C ASP A 55 -9.78 -20.38 55.20
N LYS A 56 -9.36 -20.88 56.37
CA LYS A 56 -10.01 -22.00 57.07
C LYS A 56 -11.18 -21.57 57.96
N ARG A 57 -11.55 -20.28 57.99
CA ARG A 57 -12.72 -19.83 58.77
C ARG A 57 -13.98 -20.53 58.24
N PRO A 58 -14.93 -20.91 59.12
CA PRO A 58 -16.20 -21.44 58.70
C PRO A 58 -16.95 -20.42 57.82
N HIS A 59 -17.92 -20.91 57.05
CA HIS A 59 -18.72 -20.04 56.19
C HIS A 59 -19.72 -19.26 57.04
N GLU A 60 -19.60 -17.93 57.03
CA GLU A 60 -20.60 -17.03 57.58
C GLU A 60 -21.52 -16.58 56.44
N LEU A 61 -22.80 -16.91 56.54
CA LEU A 61 -23.80 -16.46 55.58
C LEU A 61 -24.33 -15.08 56.03
N PRO A 62 -24.27 -14.04 55.17
CA PRO A 62 -24.86 -12.75 55.49
C PRO A 62 -26.38 -12.83 55.71
N ASN A 63 -27.04 -13.78 55.06
CA ASN A 63 -28.48 -14.03 55.16
C ASN A 63 -28.75 -15.54 55.08
N THR A 64 -29.70 -16.04 55.86
CA THR A 64 -30.09 -17.46 55.88
C THR A 64 -30.71 -17.95 54.57
N ASN A 65 -31.25 -17.05 53.77
CA ASN A 65 -31.84 -17.39 52.46
C ASN A 65 -30.80 -17.56 51.36
N PHE A 66 -29.52 -17.29 51.64
CA PHE A 66 -28.45 -17.45 50.66
C PHE A 66 -27.99 -18.90 50.62
N LYS A 67 -27.95 -19.46 49.42
CA LYS A 67 -27.32 -20.76 49.17
C LYS A 67 -25.93 -20.55 48.61
N ILE A 68 -25.02 -21.47 48.92
CA ILE A 68 -23.68 -21.48 48.36
C ILE A 68 -23.70 -22.35 47.12
N ASN A 69 -23.24 -21.82 46.01
CA ASN A 69 -23.03 -22.54 44.76
C ASN A 69 -21.53 -22.65 44.45
N ASN A 70 -21.11 -23.80 43.94
CA ASN A 70 -19.74 -24.04 43.51
C ASN A 70 -19.63 -23.79 42.00
N VAL A 71 -18.72 -22.90 41.60
CA VAL A 71 -18.45 -22.57 40.20
C VAL A 71 -17.28 -23.43 39.74
N LEU A 72 -17.55 -24.30 38.76
CA LEU A 72 -16.52 -25.10 38.10
C LEU A 72 -15.79 -24.24 37.05
N PRO A 73 -14.45 -24.31 36.98
CA PRO A 73 -13.70 -23.62 35.93
C PRO A 73 -14.01 -24.23 34.57
N GLN A 74 -13.96 -23.42 33.51
CA GLN A 74 -14.01 -23.91 32.14
C GLN A 74 -12.73 -24.71 31.84
N THR A 75 -12.89 -25.89 31.23
CA THR A 75 -11.81 -26.85 31.01
C THR A 75 -11.19 -26.77 29.62
N ASP A 76 -11.84 -26.09 28.68
CA ASP A 76 -11.35 -25.96 27.31
C ASP A 76 -10.07 -25.12 27.31
N ILE A 77 -8.99 -25.68 26.75
CA ILE A 77 -7.68 -25.03 26.71
C ILE A 77 -7.71 -23.82 25.76
N GLU A 78 -8.28 -24.02 24.57
CA GLU A 78 -8.45 -22.99 23.55
C GLU A 78 -9.82 -23.21 22.91
N ASN A 79 -10.82 -22.42 23.32
CA ASN A 79 -12.06 -22.34 22.57
C ASN A 79 -11.80 -21.53 21.30
N GLU A 80 -12.15 -22.07 20.14
CA GLU A 80 -11.91 -21.43 18.85
C GLU A 80 -12.58 -20.06 18.80
N ALA A 81 -11.77 -19.00 18.85
CA ALA A 81 -12.25 -17.63 18.79
C ALA A 81 -12.51 -17.22 17.32
N PRO A 82 -13.50 -16.36 17.07
CA PRO A 82 -13.76 -15.85 15.73
C PRO A 82 -12.58 -15.01 15.22
N ARG A 83 -12.39 -14.98 13.89
CA ARG A 83 -11.35 -14.16 13.25
C ARG A 83 -11.65 -12.67 13.41
N LEU A 84 -10.61 -11.83 13.29
CA LEU A 84 -10.72 -10.37 13.48
C LEU A 84 -11.79 -9.72 12.58
N GLY A 85 -11.99 -10.21 11.37
CA GLY A 85 -13.02 -9.71 10.45
C GLY A 85 -14.46 -9.85 10.98
N PHE A 86 -14.70 -10.75 11.94
CA PHE A 86 -16.00 -10.88 12.59
C PHE A 86 -16.25 -9.77 13.63
N VAL A 87 -15.23 -9.42 14.42
CA VAL A 87 -15.36 -8.40 15.47
C VAL A 87 -15.17 -6.97 14.94
N GLY A 88 -14.38 -6.80 13.87
CA GLY A 88 -14.01 -5.52 13.29
C GLY A 88 -14.58 -5.29 11.89
N ALA A 89 -15.74 -5.87 11.58
CA ALA A 89 -16.39 -5.68 10.28
C ALA A 89 -16.75 -4.21 10.07
N ASN A 90 -16.62 -3.74 8.82
CA ASN A 90 -17.05 -2.39 8.44
C ASN A 90 -18.59 -2.31 8.47
N THR A 91 -19.14 -1.46 9.33
CA THR A 91 -20.59 -1.17 9.45
C THR A 91 -20.99 0.15 8.77
N SER A 92 -20.08 0.75 8.01
CA SER A 92 -20.28 2.01 7.30
C SER A 92 -20.47 1.82 5.80
N ASN A 93 -20.94 2.88 5.13
CA ASN A 93 -21.10 2.91 3.67
C ASN A 93 -19.80 3.18 2.90
N ILE A 94 -18.65 3.19 3.58
CA ILE A 94 -17.35 3.37 2.92
C ILE A 94 -17.07 2.13 2.06
N PRO A 95 -16.81 2.30 0.74
CA PRO A 95 -16.53 1.19 -0.14
C PRO A 95 -15.22 0.49 0.24
N ASP A 96 -15.07 -0.75 -0.23
CA ASP A 96 -13.79 -1.44 -0.16
C ASP A 96 -12.71 -0.62 -0.90
N PRO A 97 -11.54 -0.33 -0.26
CA PRO A 97 -10.43 0.40 -0.88
C PRO A 97 -9.91 -0.20 -2.19
N THR A 98 -10.26 -1.44 -2.51
CA THR A 98 -9.89 -2.11 -3.76
C THR A 98 -10.79 -1.73 -4.95
N LEU A 99 -11.88 -1.00 -4.73
CA LEU A 99 -12.79 -0.59 -5.79
C LEU A 99 -12.29 0.70 -6.49
N PRO A 100 -12.22 0.74 -7.83
CA PRO A 100 -11.89 1.97 -8.57
C PRO A 100 -13.06 2.98 -8.53
N PRO A 101 -12.79 4.31 -8.60
CA PRO A 101 -11.50 4.97 -8.80
C PRO A 101 -10.68 5.10 -7.50
N THR A 102 -9.38 4.81 -7.58
CA THR A 102 -8.42 4.96 -6.47
C THR A 102 -7.62 6.27 -6.54
N GLU A 103 -7.90 7.10 -7.55
CA GLU A 103 -7.19 8.35 -7.79
C GLU A 103 -7.81 9.52 -7.02
N MET A 104 -6.96 10.30 -6.33
CA MET A 104 -7.41 11.44 -5.53
C MET A 104 -7.47 12.77 -6.32
N MET A 105 -6.50 13.02 -7.20
CA MET A 105 -6.32 14.32 -7.89
C MET A 105 -6.62 14.26 -9.40
N THR A 106 -7.69 13.57 -9.79
CA THR A 106 -8.07 13.40 -11.23
C THR A 106 -8.35 14.71 -11.95
N ARG A 107 -8.92 15.70 -11.26
CA ARG A 107 -9.37 16.98 -11.85
C ARG A 107 -8.88 18.19 -11.06
N PHE A 108 -7.78 18.04 -10.33
CA PHE A 108 -7.22 19.14 -9.57
C PHE A 108 -6.62 20.19 -10.53
N LEU A 109 -7.06 21.43 -10.41
CA LEU A 109 -6.53 22.56 -11.16
C LEU A 109 -6.01 23.63 -10.19
N HIS A 110 -4.70 23.81 -10.15
CA HIS A 110 -4.07 24.82 -9.30
C HIS A 110 -4.38 26.24 -9.80
N PRO A 111 -4.62 27.24 -8.92
CA PRO A 111 -4.86 28.64 -9.30
C PRO A 111 -3.85 29.22 -10.32
N ASN A 112 -2.59 28.81 -10.26
CA ASN A 112 -1.55 29.23 -11.21
C ASN A 112 -1.76 28.76 -12.66
N TRP A 113 -2.69 27.82 -12.89
CA TRP A 113 -3.02 27.30 -14.23
C TRP A 113 -4.32 27.87 -14.78
N TYR A 114 -4.99 28.76 -14.05
CA TYR A 114 -6.17 29.44 -14.58
C TYR A 114 -5.78 30.35 -15.74
N ALA A 115 -6.62 30.35 -16.76
CA ALA A 115 -6.48 31.29 -17.87
C ALA A 115 -6.81 32.70 -17.39
N LEU A 116 -5.80 33.56 -17.35
CA LEU A 116 -5.98 34.98 -17.06
C LEU A 116 -6.59 35.69 -18.28
N PRO A 117 -7.44 36.71 -18.10
CA PRO A 117 -8.01 37.47 -19.20
C PRO A 117 -6.92 38.24 -19.96
N THR A 118 -6.88 38.09 -21.28
CA THR A 118 -5.91 38.74 -22.18
C THR A 118 -6.63 39.46 -23.33
N THR A 119 -5.89 40.30 -24.06
CA THR A 119 -6.42 41.08 -25.19
C THR A 119 -7.19 40.25 -26.19
N VAL A 120 -8.37 40.74 -26.61
CA VAL A 120 -9.19 40.15 -27.66
C VAL A 120 -8.89 40.84 -28.99
N TRP A 121 -8.40 40.09 -29.97
CA TRP A 121 -8.19 40.59 -31.33
C TRP A 121 -9.48 40.53 -32.15
N LEU A 122 -9.90 41.67 -32.70
CA LEU A 122 -11.14 41.83 -33.44
C LEU A 122 -10.88 41.83 -34.96
N LYS A 123 -11.77 41.23 -35.74
CA LYS A 123 -11.67 41.17 -37.21
C LYS A 123 -12.93 41.73 -37.85
N TYR A 124 -12.81 42.89 -38.50
CA TYR A 124 -13.94 43.62 -39.09
C TYR A 124 -14.13 43.38 -40.61
N GLY A 125 -13.09 42.95 -41.34
CA GLY A 125 -13.13 42.75 -42.79
C GLY A 125 -11.79 43.05 -43.47
N ASN A 126 -11.70 42.80 -44.77
CA ASN A 126 -10.42 42.88 -45.51
C ASN A 126 -9.95 44.32 -45.80
N TYR A 127 -10.86 45.29 -45.90
CA TYR A 127 -10.56 46.69 -46.27
C TYR A 127 -10.81 47.71 -45.13
N ASN A 128 -10.95 47.22 -43.89
CA ASN A 128 -11.25 48.05 -42.72
C ASN A 128 -10.00 48.27 -41.86
N SER A 129 -8.97 48.90 -42.44
CA SER A 129 -7.67 49.14 -41.78
C SER A 129 -7.67 50.25 -40.73
N TRP A 130 -8.74 51.05 -40.67
CA TRP A 130 -8.90 52.17 -39.73
C TRP A 130 -9.76 51.81 -38.50
N ALA A 131 -10.36 50.62 -38.47
CA ALA A 131 -11.20 50.17 -37.35
C ALA A 131 -10.33 49.76 -36.14
N PRO A 132 -10.83 49.89 -34.90
CA PRO A 132 -10.09 49.49 -33.70
C PRO A 132 -9.88 47.96 -33.67
N SER A 133 -8.65 47.51 -33.86
CA SER A 133 -8.30 46.10 -34.08
C SER A 133 -8.31 45.20 -32.83
N PHE A 134 -8.41 45.76 -31.63
CA PHE A 134 -8.39 44.99 -30.38
C PHE A 134 -9.24 45.63 -29.29
N ASN A 135 -9.65 44.81 -28.32
CA ASN A 135 -10.32 45.23 -27.10
C ASN A 135 -9.55 44.68 -25.88
N GLU A 136 -9.26 45.54 -24.92
CA GLU A 136 -8.43 45.27 -23.74
C GLU A 136 -9.15 45.55 -22.41
N ASN A 137 -10.49 45.53 -22.42
CA ASN A 137 -11.24 45.66 -21.17
C ASN A 137 -10.99 44.48 -20.22
N GLY A 138 -10.51 44.75 -19.01
CA GLY A 138 -10.31 43.75 -17.96
C GLY A 138 -9.16 42.77 -18.20
N THR A 139 -8.17 43.13 -19.02
CA THR A 139 -7.01 42.29 -19.30
C THR A 139 -5.90 42.47 -18.27
N VAL A 140 -5.14 41.40 -18.01
CA VAL A 140 -3.99 41.45 -17.07
C VAL A 140 -2.74 42.01 -17.75
N VAL A 141 -2.64 41.86 -19.07
CA VAL A 141 -1.48 42.27 -19.89
C VAL A 141 -1.92 43.08 -21.09
N ASP A 142 -1.06 43.99 -21.54
CA ASP A 142 -1.30 44.86 -22.70
C ASP A 142 -1.20 44.10 -24.04
N SER A 143 -1.81 44.67 -25.08
CA SER A 143 -1.83 44.08 -26.44
C SER A 143 -0.43 43.82 -27.03
N THR A 144 0.55 44.69 -26.74
CA THR A 144 1.94 44.57 -27.20
C THR A 144 2.64 43.37 -26.57
N THR A 145 2.58 43.24 -25.23
CA THR A 145 3.18 42.12 -24.50
C THR A 145 2.51 40.80 -24.86
N ARG A 146 1.18 40.78 -25.00
CA ARG A 146 0.45 39.60 -25.47
C ARG A 146 0.86 39.18 -26.89
N GLY A 147 1.12 40.16 -27.76
CA GLY A 147 1.62 39.98 -29.12
C GLY A 147 3.04 39.42 -29.16
N LEU A 148 3.95 39.92 -28.29
CA LEU A 148 5.29 39.38 -28.14
C LEU A 148 5.26 37.91 -27.67
N ILE A 149 4.46 37.60 -26.65
CA ILE A 149 4.28 36.21 -26.18
C ILE A 149 3.76 35.31 -27.31
N TRP A 150 2.84 35.80 -28.15
CA TRP A 150 2.35 35.04 -29.30
C TRP A 150 3.43 34.85 -30.36
N LEU A 151 4.20 35.90 -30.68
CA LEU A 151 5.25 35.86 -31.68
C LEU A 151 6.37 34.89 -31.29
N GLU A 152 6.84 34.97 -30.05
CA GLU A 152 7.89 34.10 -29.52
C GLU A 152 7.44 32.63 -29.48
N ARG A 153 6.21 32.37 -29.01
CA ARG A 153 5.73 31.00 -28.78
C ARG A 153 5.14 30.33 -30.01
N ILE A 154 4.46 31.08 -30.88
CA ILE A 154 3.77 30.57 -32.07
C ILE A 154 4.38 31.12 -33.36
N GLY A 155 4.60 32.44 -33.44
CA GLY A 155 5.05 33.09 -34.68
C GLY A 155 6.42 32.62 -35.19
N TYR A 156 7.35 32.26 -34.29
CA TYR A 156 8.66 31.72 -34.65
C TYR A 156 8.74 30.19 -34.68
N MET A 157 7.64 29.47 -34.47
CA MET A 157 7.63 28.01 -34.39
C MET A 157 8.26 27.35 -35.64
N ASP A 158 7.89 27.81 -36.84
CA ASP A 158 8.44 27.30 -38.11
C ASP A 158 9.95 27.57 -38.27
N LEU A 159 10.44 28.70 -37.75
CA LEU A 159 11.86 29.05 -37.80
C LEU A 159 12.66 28.16 -36.85
N TYR A 160 12.13 27.91 -35.65
CA TYR A 160 12.72 26.96 -34.71
C TYR A 160 12.77 25.55 -35.29
N GLU A 161 11.70 25.06 -35.92
CA GLU A 161 11.69 23.74 -36.56
C GLU A 161 12.71 23.63 -37.70
N LYS A 162 12.86 24.67 -38.52
CA LYS A 162 13.87 24.70 -39.60
C LYS A 162 15.29 24.72 -39.05
N ASN A 163 15.53 25.47 -37.98
CA ASN A 163 16.84 25.54 -37.35
C ASN A 163 17.20 24.23 -36.65
N GLU A 164 16.26 23.58 -35.96
CA GLU A 164 16.50 22.23 -35.41
C GLU A 164 16.85 21.21 -36.50
N LYS A 165 16.16 21.26 -37.64
CA LYS A 165 16.45 20.37 -38.77
C LYS A 165 17.85 20.60 -39.34
N LYS A 166 18.28 21.87 -39.45
CA LYS A 166 19.64 22.22 -39.89
C LYS A 166 20.70 21.76 -38.90
N VAL A 167 20.51 21.99 -37.60
CA VAL A 167 21.44 21.54 -36.55
C VAL A 167 21.56 20.01 -36.54
N LYS A 168 20.44 19.28 -36.61
CA LYS A 168 20.45 17.81 -36.72
C LYS A 168 21.16 17.33 -37.99
N GLN A 169 21.02 18.05 -39.10
CA GLN A 169 21.67 17.73 -40.37
C GLN A 169 23.19 18.03 -40.33
N GLU A 170 23.61 19.11 -39.69
CA GLU A 170 25.02 19.46 -39.46
C GLU A 170 25.70 18.48 -38.49
N GLU A 171 25.02 18.04 -37.43
CA GLU A 171 25.51 16.99 -36.53
C GLU A 171 25.69 15.64 -37.26
N LEU A 172 24.74 15.27 -38.13
CA LEU A 172 24.85 14.08 -38.98
C LEU A 172 26.02 14.17 -39.98
N LEU A 173 26.30 15.36 -40.51
CA LEU A 173 27.42 15.58 -41.42
C LEU A 173 28.77 15.52 -40.68
N ASN A 174 28.89 16.17 -39.53
CA ASN A 174 30.11 16.14 -38.70
C ASN A 174 30.44 14.73 -38.20
N THR A 175 29.44 13.94 -37.82
CA THR A 175 29.65 12.54 -37.40
C THR A 175 30.19 11.66 -38.54
N ASN A 176 29.79 11.95 -39.78
CA ASN A 176 30.29 11.25 -40.97
C ASN A 176 31.71 11.70 -41.35
N GLU A 177 32.07 12.97 -41.18
CA GLU A 177 33.43 13.47 -41.42
C GLU A 177 34.47 12.92 -40.42
N GLU A 178 34.10 12.73 -39.14
CA GLU A 178 34.96 12.04 -38.17
C GLU A 178 35.14 10.54 -38.49
N GLY A 179 34.12 9.90 -39.06
CA GLY A 179 34.17 8.50 -39.49
C GLY A 179 35.05 8.27 -40.73
N ILE A 180 35.12 9.24 -41.64
CA ILE A 180 35.98 9.18 -42.84
C ILE A 180 37.45 9.45 -42.47
N ASN A 181 37.73 10.42 -41.58
CA ASN A 181 39.09 10.70 -41.10
C ASN A 181 39.71 9.53 -40.31
N ARG A 182 38.92 8.77 -39.52
CA ARG A 182 39.44 7.57 -38.84
C ARG A 182 39.80 6.43 -39.81
N LYS A 183 39.06 6.26 -40.90
CA LYS A 183 39.34 5.21 -41.90
C LYS A 183 40.60 5.50 -42.73
N GLN A 184 40.88 6.76 -43.06
CA GLN A 184 42.11 7.11 -43.80
C GLN A 184 43.39 6.95 -42.95
N ASN A 185 43.32 7.16 -41.63
CA ASN A 185 44.47 6.93 -40.75
C ASN A 185 44.77 5.44 -40.51
N ASP A 186 43.77 4.56 -40.52
CA ASP A 186 43.95 3.11 -40.31
C ASP A 186 44.50 2.37 -41.55
N GLU A 187 44.26 2.87 -42.77
CA GLU A 187 44.81 2.25 -43.99
C GLU A 187 46.29 2.58 -44.21
N ASN A 188 46.76 3.76 -43.80
CA ASN A 188 48.19 4.11 -43.93
C ASN A 188 49.10 3.35 -42.96
N ASN A 189 48.57 2.84 -41.84
CA ASN A 189 49.38 2.20 -40.80
C ASN A 189 49.54 0.67 -40.97
N LYS A 190 48.90 0.05 -41.97
CA LYS A 190 48.93 -1.41 -42.20
C LYS A 190 49.99 -1.89 -43.21
N ASN A 191 50.78 -1.00 -43.80
CA ASN A 191 51.75 -1.36 -44.86
C ASN A 191 53.22 -1.52 -44.42
N VAL A 192 53.56 -1.42 -43.13
CA VAL A 192 54.98 -1.36 -42.70
C VAL A 192 55.53 -2.63 -42.03
N ASP A 193 54.73 -3.50 -41.41
CA ASP A 193 55.30 -4.63 -40.65
C ASP A 193 54.81 -6.00 -41.11
N GLY A 194 55.65 -6.71 -41.86
CA GLY A 194 55.43 -8.14 -42.12
C GLY A 194 56.26 -8.78 -43.23
N LYS A 195 57.59 -8.92 -43.06
CA LYS A 195 58.33 -10.07 -43.61
C LYS A 195 59.60 -10.34 -42.81
N GLY A 196 59.62 -11.51 -42.17
CA GLY A 196 60.61 -11.93 -41.19
C GLY A 196 61.91 -12.52 -41.72
N ASN A 197 62.78 -12.74 -40.75
CA ASN A 197 64.17 -13.20 -40.80
C ASN A 197 64.39 -14.58 -41.47
N GLY A 198 65.51 -14.68 -42.19
CA GLY A 198 66.23 -15.93 -42.47
C GLY A 198 67.71 -15.73 -42.17
N VAL A 199 68.24 -16.50 -41.22
CA VAL A 199 69.63 -16.53 -40.74
C VAL A 199 70.47 -17.45 -41.65
N GLN A 200 71.73 -17.07 -41.91
CA GLN A 200 72.82 -18.03 -42.19
C GLN A 200 74.20 -17.46 -41.81
N ASP A 201 74.97 -18.32 -41.14
CA ASP A 201 76.36 -18.20 -40.66
C ASP A 201 77.39 -17.83 -41.74
N ASP A 202 78.49 -17.15 -41.37
CA ASP A 202 79.80 -17.81 -41.16
C ASP A 202 80.95 -16.81 -40.83
N GLY A 203 81.76 -17.26 -39.87
CA GLY A 203 83.17 -16.96 -39.53
C GLY A 203 83.97 -15.79 -40.12
N GLY A 204 84.60 -15.05 -39.20
CA GLY A 204 85.74 -14.15 -39.42
C GLY A 204 86.19 -13.49 -38.11
#